data_AF-A0A7S4F729-F1
#
_entry.id   AF-A0A7S4F729-F1
#
_cell.length_a   1.000
_cell.length_b   1.000
_cell.length_c   1.000
_cell.angle_alpha   90.00
_cell.angle_beta   90.00
_cell.angle_gamma   90.00
#
_symmetry.space_group_name_H-M   'P 1'
#
loop_
_entity.id
_entity.type
_entity.pdbx_description
1 polymer ?
#
loop_
_entity_poly.entity_id
_entity_poly.type
_entity_poly.pdbx_seq_one_letter_code
_entity_poly.pdbx_strand_id
1 'polypeptide(L)'
;SASASPAWVGRQSRYFCEPCGCGFDKLKNLQTHIAGRQHAAFAALSEERRREFVRTPWWDGSDVAAAAASSAFKLDSFLHGLPRRTRSSVRAEPLHVDSNDGCVAPHLLVGDLPAVKRAQLWRCFRDLLPSSPLAAAALVNLHACDKQYARVKELLETAEAFHHACALLKRHEPDAIYDVACGHGMLAMLLAHRYPQANVVAVDRVVRPAFEAHARAWRRACQDFARTESVSAGVDENADSHDEGEIDDEIDGEIDGEVDGEIDGE
;
A
#
# COMPACT_ATOMS: atom_id res chain seq x y z
N SER A 1 -22.22 -11.88 -4.52
CA SER A 1 -22.81 -11.99 -3.17
C SER A 1 -22.61 -10.66 -2.46
N ALA A 2 -23.61 -10.13 -1.76
CA ALA A 2 -23.44 -8.92 -0.96
C ALA A 2 -22.69 -9.30 0.33
N SER A 3 -21.42 -8.91 0.46
CA SER A 3 -20.67 -9.10 1.70
C SER A 3 -21.08 -8.02 2.71
N ALA A 4 -21.23 -8.41 3.98
CA ALA A 4 -21.50 -7.47 5.06
C ALA A 4 -20.34 -6.48 5.19
N SER A 5 -20.65 -5.20 5.44
CA SER A 5 -19.66 -4.15 5.58
C SER A 5 -18.65 -4.48 6.69
N PRO A 6 -17.34 -4.40 6.42
CA PRO A 6 -16.34 -4.62 7.45
C PRO A 6 -16.50 -3.64 8.61
N ALA A 7 -16.32 -4.12 9.84
CA ALA A 7 -16.55 -3.39 11.08
C ALA A 7 -15.73 -2.08 11.25
N TRP A 8 -14.76 -1.82 10.36
CA TRP A 8 -13.90 -0.63 10.39
C TRP A 8 -14.41 0.56 9.56
N VAL A 9 -15.52 0.44 8.83
CA VAL A 9 -16.07 1.53 8.00
C VAL A 9 -17.12 2.31 8.81
N GLY A 10 -16.75 3.49 9.30
CA GLY A 10 -17.57 4.36 10.16
C GLY A 10 -18.83 4.98 9.52
N ARG A 11 -19.37 4.44 8.42
CA ARG A 11 -20.67 4.82 7.84
C ARG A 11 -21.44 3.58 7.40
N GLN A 12 -22.73 3.56 7.72
CA GLN A 12 -23.69 2.52 7.32
C GLN A 12 -24.04 2.62 5.82
N SER A 13 -23.07 2.49 4.93
CA SER A 13 -23.37 2.25 3.53
C SER A 13 -23.99 0.86 3.38
N ARG A 14 -25.10 0.76 2.64
CA ARG A 14 -25.79 -0.52 2.40
C ARG A 14 -24.98 -1.45 1.49
N TYR A 15 -24.12 -0.88 0.65
CA TYR A 15 -23.29 -1.58 -0.31
C TYR A 15 -21.85 -1.06 -0.22
N PHE A 16 -20.87 -1.94 -0.42
CA PHE A 16 -19.47 -1.59 -0.27
C PHE A 16 -18.62 -2.23 -1.37
N CYS A 17 -17.67 -1.47 -1.91
CA CYS A 17 -16.62 -1.98 -2.77
C CYS A 17 -15.34 -2.11 -1.96
N GLU A 18 -14.92 -3.34 -1.71
CA GLU A 18 -13.74 -3.64 -0.89
C GLU A 18 -12.42 -3.19 -1.55
N PRO A 19 -12.12 -3.50 -2.82
CA PRO A 19 -10.89 -3.04 -3.47
C PRO A 19 -10.72 -1.51 -3.42
N CYS A 20 -11.81 -0.77 -3.65
CA CYS A 20 -11.79 0.70 -3.66
C CYS A 20 -12.05 1.33 -2.27
N GLY A 21 -12.37 0.51 -1.26
CA GLY A 21 -12.70 0.95 0.09
C GLY A 21 -13.85 1.94 0.17
N CYS A 22 -14.79 1.97 -0.79
CA CYS A 22 -15.85 2.98 -0.89
C CYS A 22 -17.26 2.37 -0.70
N GLY A 23 -18.13 3.15 -0.04
CA GLY A 23 -19.50 2.75 0.25
C GLY A 23 -20.51 3.45 -0.67
N PHE A 24 -21.64 2.77 -0.91
CA PHE A 24 -22.74 3.24 -1.75
C PHE A 24 -24.09 2.99 -1.05
N ASP A 25 -25.02 3.94 -1.22
CA ASP A 25 -26.37 3.82 -0.65
C ASP A 25 -27.31 2.99 -1.53
N LYS A 26 -27.03 2.94 -2.85
CA LYS A 26 -27.85 2.26 -3.86
C LYS A 26 -27.03 1.19 -4.58
N LEU A 27 -27.60 0.00 -4.78
CA LEU A 27 -26.95 -1.11 -5.49
C LEU A 27 -26.54 -0.73 -6.91
N LYS A 28 -27.40 0.01 -7.63
CA LYS A 28 -27.11 0.49 -8.99
C LYS A 28 -25.80 1.28 -9.06
N ASN A 29 -25.53 2.13 -8.05
CA ASN A 29 -24.30 2.92 -8.01
C ASN A 29 -23.06 2.04 -7.80
N LEU A 30 -23.16 1.01 -6.94
CA LEU A 30 -22.09 0.03 -6.78
C LEU A 30 -21.85 -0.74 -8.10
N GLN A 31 -22.91 -1.16 -8.78
CA GLN A 31 -22.79 -1.88 -10.06
C GLN A 31 -22.12 -1.01 -11.13
N THR A 32 -22.55 0.24 -11.27
CA THR A 32 -21.92 1.21 -12.19
C THR A 32 -20.44 1.44 -11.82
N HIS A 33 -20.12 1.51 -10.53
CA HIS A 33 -18.74 1.64 -10.08
C HIS A 33 -17.89 0.42 -10.45
N ILE A 34 -18.38 -0.81 -10.18
CA ILE A 34 -17.67 -2.07 -10.49
C ILE A 34 -17.43 -2.21 -12.00
N ALA A 35 -18.41 -1.81 -12.83
CA ALA A 35 -18.26 -1.82 -14.29
C ALA A 35 -17.30 -0.74 -14.82
N GLY A 36 -16.85 0.19 -13.97
CA GLY A 36 -15.97 1.28 -14.36
C GLY A 36 -14.51 0.83 -14.56
N ARG A 37 -13.83 1.39 -15.58
CA ARG A 37 -12.40 1.12 -15.86
C ARG A 37 -11.48 1.38 -14.67
N GLN A 38 -11.78 2.40 -13.86
CA GLN A 38 -11.00 2.70 -12.66
C GLN A 38 -11.08 1.57 -11.64
N HIS A 39 -12.27 0.96 -11.44
CA HIS A 39 -12.42 -0.16 -10.53
C HIS A 39 -11.60 -1.36 -11.00
N ALA A 40 -11.64 -1.70 -12.29
CA ALA A 40 -10.85 -2.81 -12.84
C ALA A 40 -9.34 -2.61 -12.59
N ALA A 41 -8.82 -1.41 -12.83
CA ALA A 41 -7.42 -1.07 -12.56
C ALA A 41 -7.09 -1.18 -11.05
N PHE A 42 -7.97 -0.68 -10.18
CA PHE A 42 -7.79 -0.80 -8.73
C PHE A 42 -7.88 -2.25 -8.25
N ALA A 43 -8.76 -3.07 -8.80
CA ALA A 43 -8.91 -4.48 -8.44
C ALA A 43 -7.65 -5.29 -8.77
N ALA A 44 -7.09 -5.09 -9.98
CA ALA A 44 -5.83 -5.71 -10.37
C ALA A 44 -4.68 -5.30 -9.43
N LEU A 45 -4.57 -3.99 -9.14
CA LEU A 45 -3.59 -3.47 -8.18
C LEU A 45 -3.79 -4.04 -6.77
N SER A 46 -5.05 -4.17 -6.32
CA SER A 46 -5.39 -4.68 -4.98
C SER A 46 -4.92 -6.12 -4.81
N GLU A 47 -5.08 -6.95 -5.84
CA GLU A 47 -4.67 -8.35 -5.83
C GLU A 47 -3.13 -8.49 -5.85
N GLU A 48 -2.43 -7.70 -6.66
CA GLU A 48 -0.96 -7.62 -6.62
C GLU A 48 -0.47 -7.29 -5.20
N ARG A 49 -1.10 -6.30 -4.57
CA ARG A 49 -0.74 -5.81 -3.23
C ARG A 49 -1.07 -6.83 -2.14
N ARG A 50 -2.15 -7.59 -2.29
CA ARG A 50 -2.44 -8.76 -1.45
C ARG A 50 -1.29 -9.76 -1.52
N ARG A 51 -0.85 -10.15 -2.72
CA ARG A 51 0.22 -11.14 -2.94
C ARG A 51 1.55 -10.68 -2.35
N GLU A 52 1.87 -9.39 -2.45
CA GLU A 52 3.04 -8.83 -1.79
C GLU A 52 2.92 -8.90 -0.26
N PHE A 53 1.78 -8.48 0.30
CA PHE A 53 1.60 -8.41 1.75
C PHE A 53 1.68 -9.79 2.43
N VAL A 54 1.09 -10.83 1.83
CA VAL A 54 1.11 -12.19 2.41
C VAL A 54 2.51 -12.80 2.47
N ARG A 55 3.49 -12.24 1.74
CA ARG A 55 4.90 -12.65 1.85
C ARG A 55 5.65 -11.94 2.97
N THR A 56 5.01 -10.97 3.64
CA THR A 56 5.65 -10.22 4.72
C THR A 56 5.46 -10.91 6.07
N PRO A 57 6.40 -10.71 7.03
CA PRO A 57 6.23 -11.15 8.41
C PRO A 57 5.05 -10.52 9.15
N TRP A 58 4.37 -9.53 8.57
CA TRP A 58 3.18 -8.91 9.17
C TRP A 58 1.89 -9.66 8.88
N TRP A 59 1.91 -10.57 7.90
CA TRP A 59 0.79 -11.47 7.66
C TRP A 59 0.78 -12.58 8.71
N ASP A 60 -0.32 -12.67 9.43
CA ASP A 60 -0.57 -13.64 10.51
C ASP A 60 -1.45 -14.82 10.05
N GLY A 61 -1.64 -14.98 8.73
CA GLY A 61 -2.59 -15.94 8.16
C GLY A 61 -4.03 -15.42 8.09
N SER A 62 -4.32 -14.23 8.62
CA SER A 62 -5.68 -13.67 8.61
C SER A 62 -6.06 -13.12 7.23
N ASP A 63 -7.18 -13.59 6.68
CA ASP A 63 -7.79 -13.00 5.49
C ASP A 63 -8.23 -11.55 5.71
N VAL A 64 -8.56 -11.18 6.95
CA VAL A 64 -8.96 -9.81 7.31
C VAL A 64 -7.79 -8.84 7.14
N ALA A 65 -6.59 -9.24 7.57
CA ALA A 65 -5.39 -8.45 7.38
C ALA A 65 -5.01 -8.37 5.89
N ALA A 66 -5.11 -9.47 5.15
CA ALA A 66 -4.85 -9.48 3.71
C ALA A 66 -5.83 -8.59 2.93
N ALA A 67 -7.12 -8.63 3.27
CA ALA A 67 -8.15 -7.73 2.75
C ALA A 67 -7.87 -6.24 3.03
N ALA A 68 -7.38 -5.95 4.24
CA ALA A 68 -7.00 -4.60 4.63
C ALA A 68 -5.77 -4.08 3.88
N ALA A 69 -4.82 -4.95 3.52
CA ALA A 69 -3.66 -4.62 2.69
C ALA A 69 -4.03 -4.44 1.21
N SER A 70 -5.07 -5.13 0.72
CA SER A 70 -5.52 -5.01 -0.66
C SER A 70 -6.46 -3.81 -0.88
N SER A 71 -7.20 -3.40 0.14
CA SER A 71 -8.11 -2.25 0.06
C SER A 71 -7.36 -0.93 -0.16
N ALA A 72 -7.97 0.03 -0.87
CA ALA A 72 -7.45 1.38 -0.95
C ALA A 72 -7.26 2.01 0.45
N PHE A 73 -6.07 2.57 0.72
CA PHE A 73 -5.80 3.22 1.99
C PHE A 73 -6.67 4.47 2.16
N LYS A 74 -7.26 4.62 3.35
CA LYS A 74 -8.01 5.82 3.75
C LYS A 74 -7.57 6.22 5.14
N LEU A 75 -7.04 7.44 5.26
CA LEU A 75 -6.52 7.95 6.53
C LEU A 75 -7.60 7.93 7.62
N ASP A 76 -8.82 8.39 7.34
CA ASP A 76 -9.91 8.39 8.33
C ASP A 76 -10.24 6.98 8.85
N SER A 77 -10.29 6.00 7.94
CA SER A 77 -10.51 4.59 8.28
C SER A 77 -9.37 4.03 9.12
N PHE A 78 -8.13 4.39 8.80
CA PHE A 78 -6.96 4.01 9.56
C PHE A 78 -6.94 4.66 10.96
N LEU A 79 -7.27 5.94 11.05
CA LEU A 79 -7.29 6.67 12.32
C LEU A 79 -8.39 6.16 13.24
N HIS A 80 -9.54 5.73 12.72
CA HIS A 80 -10.66 5.23 13.52
C HIS A 80 -10.25 4.09 14.47
N GLY A 81 -10.63 4.19 15.75
CA GLY A 81 -10.26 3.27 16.82
C GLY A 81 -8.84 3.39 17.41
N LEU A 82 -7.96 4.27 16.90
CA LEU A 82 -6.62 4.45 17.47
C LEU A 82 -6.62 5.31 18.76
N PRO A 83 -5.67 5.09 19.70
CA PRO A 83 -5.54 5.95 20.87
C PRO A 83 -5.29 7.43 20.48
N ARG A 84 -6.08 8.35 21.05
CA ARG A 84 -5.90 9.80 20.90
C ARG A 84 -5.18 10.39 22.11
N ARG A 85 -4.45 11.48 21.90
CA ARG A 85 -4.06 12.36 23.00
C ARG A 85 -5.30 13.16 23.44
N THR A 86 -5.83 12.89 24.63
CA THR A 86 -6.78 13.81 25.27
C THR A 86 -6.00 15.02 25.80
N ARG A 87 -6.43 16.25 25.45
CA ARG A 87 -5.78 17.50 25.89
C ARG A 87 -5.82 17.69 27.41
N SER A 88 -6.69 16.97 28.10
CA SER A 88 -6.77 16.85 29.54
C SER A 88 -6.26 15.48 29.96
N SER A 89 -5.19 15.46 30.75
CA SER A 89 -4.81 14.29 31.56
C SER A 89 -6.06 13.67 32.21
N VAL A 90 -6.14 12.33 32.21
CA VAL A 90 -7.22 11.47 32.73
C VAL A 90 -8.20 10.98 31.62
N ARG A 91 -8.01 9.70 31.26
CA ARG A 91 -8.77 8.83 30.34
C ARG A 91 -8.59 9.05 28.83
N ALA A 92 -8.19 7.96 28.17
CA ALA A 92 -8.22 7.80 26.73
C ALA A 92 -9.62 7.32 26.32
N GLU A 93 -10.28 8.07 25.42
CA GLU A 93 -11.57 7.69 24.82
C GLU A 93 -11.33 7.27 23.34
N PRO A 94 -12.11 6.29 22.81
CA PRO A 94 -12.07 5.90 21.40
C PRO A 94 -12.50 7.03 20.45
N LEU A 95 -12.05 7.01 19.18
CA LEU A 95 -12.46 8.02 18.19
C LEU A 95 -13.96 7.92 17.84
N HIS A 96 -14.73 8.97 18.17
CA HIS A 96 -15.98 9.29 17.49
C HIS A 96 -15.72 10.27 16.32
N VAL A 97 -16.47 10.09 15.23
CA VAL A 97 -16.23 10.68 13.90
C VAL A 97 -16.45 12.21 13.83
N ASP A 98 -17.06 12.82 14.85
CA ASP A 98 -17.55 14.21 14.74
C ASP A 98 -16.66 15.27 15.42
N SER A 99 -15.46 14.92 15.90
CA SER A 99 -14.52 15.89 16.49
C SER A 99 -13.12 15.82 15.86
N ASN A 100 -12.77 16.92 15.18
CA ASN A 100 -11.51 17.17 14.45
C ASN A 100 -10.25 17.34 15.35
N ASP A 101 -10.30 17.04 16.64
CA ASP A 101 -9.28 17.53 17.59
C ASP A 101 -8.37 16.45 18.23
N GLY A 102 -8.41 15.21 17.74
CA GLY A 102 -7.57 14.15 18.29
C GLY A 102 -6.34 13.82 17.46
N CYS A 103 -5.16 14.27 17.87
CA CYS A 103 -3.90 13.75 17.32
C CYS A 103 -3.70 12.30 17.75
N VAL A 104 -3.19 11.45 16.84
CA VAL A 104 -2.68 10.10 17.18
C VAL A 104 -1.75 10.20 18.39
N ALA A 105 -1.90 9.29 19.34
CA ALA A 105 -1.04 9.26 20.52
C ALA A 105 0.44 9.26 20.10
N PRO A 106 1.26 10.22 20.56
CA PRO A 106 2.62 10.42 20.03
C PRO A 106 3.59 9.29 20.39
N HIS A 107 3.18 8.39 21.29
CA HIS A 107 3.94 7.22 21.72
C HIS A 107 3.47 5.91 21.09
N LEU A 108 2.40 5.94 20.28
CA LEU A 108 1.86 4.74 19.64
C LEU A 108 2.90 4.17 18.66
N LEU A 109 3.37 2.96 18.94
CA LEU A 109 4.30 2.26 18.07
C LEU A 109 3.53 1.38 17.07
N VAL A 110 4.18 1.08 15.94
CA VAL A 110 3.65 0.13 14.96
C VAL A 110 3.39 -1.25 15.59
N GLY A 111 4.22 -1.65 16.56
CA GLY A 111 4.06 -2.92 17.28
C GLY A 111 2.79 -2.98 18.15
N ASP A 112 2.23 -1.84 18.52
CA ASP A 112 1.00 -1.75 19.32
C ASP A 112 -0.27 -1.78 18.45
N LEU A 113 -0.11 -1.71 17.12
CA LEU A 113 -1.23 -1.75 16.19
C LEU A 113 -1.77 -3.17 16.04
N PRO A 114 -3.11 -3.36 15.97
CA PRO A 114 -3.71 -4.62 15.51
C PRO A 114 -3.26 -4.99 14.10
N ALA A 115 -3.31 -6.28 13.74
CA ALA A 115 -2.86 -6.78 12.44
C ALA A 115 -3.52 -6.05 11.26
N VAL A 116 -4.83 -5.79 11.34
CA VAL A 116 -5.59 -5.01 10.34
C VAL A 116 -5.02 -3.61 10.16
N LYS A 117 -4.66 -2.92 11.25
CA LYS A 117 -4.07 -1.58 11.18
C LYS A 117 -2.64 -1.62 10.63
N ARG A 118 -1.85 -2.62 10.99
CA ARG A 118 -0.52 -2.81 10.38
C ARG A 118 -0.63 -3.04 8.87
N ALA A 119 -1.59 -3.85 8.42
CA ALA A 119 -1.85 -4.06 6.99
C ALA A 119 -2.25 -2.76 6.27
N GLN A 120 -3.12 -1.94 6.87
CA GLN A 120 -3.46 -0.63 6.32
C GLN A 120 -2.25 0.32 6.27
N LEU A 121 -1.42 0.35 7.30
CA LEU A 121 -0.22 1.19 7.32
C LEU A 121 0.81 0.70 6.28
N TRP A 122 0.98 -0.61 6.13
CA TRP A 122 1.79 -1.20 5.07
C TRP A 122 1.30 -0.75 3.70
N ARG A 123 -0.02 -0.79 3.47
CA ARG A 123 -0.65 -0.35 2.22
C ARG A 123 -0.39 1.14 1.93
N CYS A 124 -0.51 1.99 2.95
CA CYS A 124 -0.15 3.41 2.85
C CYS A 124 1.28 3.60 2.35
N PHE A 125 2.26 2.94 2.98
CA PHE A 125 3.66 3.07 2.59
C PHE A 125 3.97 2.43 1.24
N ARG A 126 3.28 1.35 0.88
CA ARG A 126 3.45 0.69 -0.41
C ARG A 126 3.03 1.60 -1.57
N ASP A 127 2.03 2.43 -1.35
CA ASP A 127 1.50 3.35 -2.36
C ASP A 127 2.28 4.67 -2.47
N LEU A 128 3.17 4.99 -1.53
CA LEU A 128 4.07 6.15 -1.64
C LEU A 128 4.98 6.03 -2.86
N LEU A 129 5.45 4.81 -3.15
CA LEU A 129 6.31 4.51 -4.28
C LEU A 129 5.61 3.48 -5.18
N PRO A 130 4.71 3.87 -6.09
CA PRO A 130 3.91 2.93 -6.87
C PRO A 130 4.76 1.86 -7.60
N SER A 131 5.91 2.28 -8.14
CA SER A 131 6.85 1.44 -8.88
C SER A 131 7.79 0.60 -8.00
N SER A 132 7.74 0.71 -6.67
CA SER A 132 8.68 -0.01 -5.80
C SER A 132 8.07 -0.39 -4.44
N PRO A 133 8.24 -1.64 -3.97
CA PRO A 133 7.82 -2.05 -2.63
C PRO A 133 8.70 -1.51 -1.50
N LEU A 134 9.76 -0.77 -1.84
CA LEU A 134 10.86 -0.41 -0.94
C LEU A 134 10.39 0.30 0.35
N ALA A 135 9.47 1.26 0.25
CA ALA A 135 8.97 2.00 1.40
C ALA A 135 8.24 1.09 2.41
N ALA A 136 7.41 0.18 1.92
CA ALA A 136 6.70 -0.77 2.76
C ALA A 136 7.65 -1.83 3.35
N ALA A 137 8.60 -2.32 2.55
CA ALA A 137 9.63 -3.25 3.02
C ALA A 137 10.52 -2.62 4.10
N ALA A 138 10.93 -1.35 3.94
CA ALA A 138 11.70 -0.61 4.93
C ALA A 138 10.91 -0.45 6.24
N LEU A 139 9.60 -0.18 6.16
CA LEU A 139 8.73 -0.12 7.33
C LEU A 139 8.67 -1.47 8.09
N VAL A 140 8.51 -2.58 7.37
CA VAL A 140 8.51 -3.93 7.95
C VAL A 140 9.86 -4.23 8.61
N ASN A 141 10.97 -3.91 7.95
CA ASN A 141 12.33 -4.08 8.47
C ASN A 141 12.60 -3.22 9.71
N LEU A 142 12.13 -1.98 9.72
CA LEU A 142 12.25 -1.08 10.87
C LEU A 142 11.51 -1.66 12.08
N HIS A 143 10.29 -2.16 11.89
CA HIS A 143 9.53 -2.81 12.96
C HIS A 143 10.23 -4.06 13.48
N ALA A 144 10.86 -4.86 12.61
CA ALA A 144 11.54 -6.09 13.02
C ALA A 144 12.81 -5.82 13.84
N CYS A 145 13.61 -4.82 13.47
CA CYS A 145 14.94 -4.61 14.06
C CYS A 145 14.97 -3.50 15.12
N ASP A 146 14.10 -2.51 15.01
CA ASP A 146 14.26 -1.19 15.65
C ASP A 146 12.89 -0.59 16.03
N LYS A 147 11.97 -1.43 16.53
CA LYS A 147 10.55 -1.11 16.78
C LYS A 147 10.29 0.17 17.56
N GLN A 148 11.18 0.55 18.47
CA GLN A 148 11.07 1.79 19.26
C GLN A 148 11.11 3.07 18.41
N TYR A 149 11.62 3.00 17.19
CA TYR A 149 11.67 4.13 16.24
C TYR A 149 10.55 4.10 15.18
N ALA A 150 9.64 3.12 15.26
CA ALA A 150 8.49 2.99 14.38
C ALA A 150 7.24 3.62 15.03
N ARG A 151 7.26 4.95 15.23
CA ARG A 151 6.10 5.69 15.78
C ARG A 151 5.09 5.98 14.69
N VAL A 152 3.83 5.58 14.91
CA VAL A 152 2.74 5.69 13.91
C VAL A 152 2.54 7.13 13.46
N LYS A 153 2.53 8.07 14.41
CA LYS A 153 2.35 9.50 14.10
C LYS A 153 3.43 10.01 13.13
N GLU A 154 4.70 9.73 13.41
CA GLU A 154 5.82 10.25 12.62
C GLU A 154 5.86 9.64 11.21
N LEU A 155 5.49 8.36 11.11
CA LEU A 155 5.35 7.67 9.83
C LEU A 155 4.25 8.30 8.97
N LEU A 156 3.08 8.59 9.55
CA LEU A 156 1.99 9.26 8.82
C LEU A 156 2.36 10.69 8.40
N GLU A 157 2.99 11.45 9.28
CA GLU A 157 3.47 12.80 8.96
C GLU A 157 4.53 12.77 7.85
N THR A 158 5.38 11.75 7.82
CA THR A 158 6.34 11.54 6.73
C THR A 158 5.65 11.24 5.41
N ALA A 159 4.63 10.36 5.41
CA ALA A 159 3.87 10.04 4.22
C ALA A 159 3.18 11.29 3.64
N GLU A 160 2.56 12.10 4.50
CA GLU A 160 1.94 13.37 4.12
C GLU A 160 2.97 14.38 3.58
N ALA A 161 4.09 14.57 4.29
CA ALA A 161 5.17 15.45 3.86
C ALA A 161 5.75 15.02 2.50
N PHE A 162 5.89 13.71 2.27
CA PHE A 162 6.37 13.16 1.01
C PHE A 162 5.40 13.46 -0.14
N HIS A 163 4.08 13.31 0.06
CA HIS A 163 3.09 13.67 -0.95
C HIS A 163 3.14 15.16 -1.29
N HIS A 164 3.27 16.04 -0.29
CA HIS A 164 3.42 17.47 -0.53
C HIS A 164 4.71 17.80 -1.28
N ALA A 165 5.83 17.21 -0.89
CA ALA A 165 7.12 17.39 -1.57
C ALA A 165 7.03 16.93 -3.04
N CYS A 166 6.45 15.76 -3.30
CA CYS A 166 6.25 15.25 -4.67
C CYS A 166 5.36 16.17 -5.52
N ALA A 167 4.30 16.71 -4.93
CA ALA A 167 3.40 17.63 -5.64
C ALA A 167 4.12 18.93 -6.02
N LEU A 168 4.93 19.48 -5.11
CA LEU A 168 5.74 20.67 -5.36
C LEU A 168 6.80 20.39 -6.44
N LEU A 169 7.53 19.29 -6.30
CA LEU A 169 8.63 18.92 -7.19
C LEU A 169 8.17 18.36 -8.55
N LYS A 170 6.89 18.08 -8.77
CA LYS A 170 6.39 17.54 -10.06
C LYS A 170 6.75 18.41 -11.27
N ARG A 171 6.97 19.70 -11.06
CA ARG A 171 7.31 20.69 -12.11
C ARG A 171 8.79 21.08 -12.12
N HIS A 172 9.60 20.41 -11.31
CA HIS A 172 11.00 20.74 -11.11
C HIS A 172 11.85 19.47 -11.18
N GLU A 173 13.05 19.60 -11.74
CA GLU A 173 14.07 18.57 -11.70
C GLU A 173 15.20 19.11 -10.83
N PRO A 174 15.09 19.00 -9.49
CA PRO A 174 16.08 19.60 -8.61
C PRO A 174 17.40 18.83 -8.71
N ASP A 175 18.51 19.55 -8.87
CA ASP A 175 19.85 18.96 -8.72
C ASP A 175 20.14 18.55 -7.27
N ALA A 176 19.51 19.22 -6.30
CA ALA A 176 19.68 18.95 -4.88
C ALA A 176 18.40 19.21 -4.08
N ILE A 177 18.17 18.38 -3.05
CA ILE A 177 17.06 18.51 -2.11
C ILE A 177 17.61 18.45 -0.68
N TYR A 178 17.29 19.44 0.15
CA TYR A 178 17.72 19.49 1.55
C TYR A 178 16.51 19.27 2.47
N ASP A 179 16.49 18.14 3.17
CA ASP A 179 15.51 17.83 4.21
C ASP A 179 16.05 18.34 5.56
N VAL A 180 15.63 19.54 5.96
CA VAL A 180 16.16 20.23 7.16
C VAL A 180 15.28 19.96 8.38
N ALA A 181 15.92 19.70 9.52
CA ALA A 181 15.28 19.16 10.72
C ALA A 181 14.62 17.79 10.47
N CYS A 182 15.35 16.94 9.74
CA CYS A 182 14.84 15.68 9.19
C CYS A 182 14.41 14.63 10.23
N GLY A 183 14.81 14.77 11.50
CA GLY A 183 14.41 13.85 12.56
C GLY A 183 14.90 12.43 12.30
N HIS A 184 14.01 11.53 11.88
CA HIS A 184 14.36 10.16 11.53
C HIS A 184 14.81 9.98 10.07
N GLY A 185 14.73 11.03 9.23
CA GLY A 185 15.31 11.06 7.88
C GLY A 185 14.62 10.21 6.82
N MET A 186 13.46 9.61 7.11
CA MET A 186 12.76 8.75 6.14
C MET A 186 12.22 9.55 4.95
N LEU A 187 11.86 10.82 5.14
CA LEU A 187 11.46 11.70 4.05
C LEU A 187 12.58 11.85 3.02
N ALA A 188 13.80 12.16 3.47
CA ALA A 188 14.98 12.17 2.60
C ALA A 188 15.21 10.84 1.87
N MET A 189 15.04 9.69 2.54
CA MET A 189 15.19 8.37 1.89
C MET A 189 14.15 8.13 0.80
N LEU A 190 12.89 8.51 1.05
CA LEU A 190 11.80 8.44 0.06
C LEU A 190 12.10 9.36 -1.14
N LEU A 191 12.56 10.58 -0.88
CA LEU A 191 12.91 11.55 -1.92
C LEU A 191 14.11 11.09 -2.74
N ALA A 192 15.16 10.55 -2.11
CA ALA A 192 16.33 10.00 -2.80
C ALA A 192 15.96 8.86 -3.76
N HIS A 193 15.00 8.01 -3.36
CA HIS A 193 14.51 6.96 -4.24
C HIS A 193 13.63 7.50 -5.37
N ARG A 194 12.78 8.49 -5.08
CA ARG A 194 11.87 9.07 -6.08
C ARG A 194 12.59 9.94 -7.12
N TYR A 195 13.67 10.62 -6.70
CA TYR A 195 14.45 11.55 -7.50
C TYR A 195 15.92 11.08 -7.54
N PRO A 196 16.23 9.98 -8.25
CA PRO A 196 17.57 9.37 -8.21
C PRO A 196 18.68 10.25 -8.80
N GLN A 197 18.32 11.27 -9.59
CA GLN A 197 19.27 12.24 -10.15
C GLN A 197 19.59 13.40 -9.20
N ALA A 198 18.74 13.61 -8.18
CA ALA A 198 18.92 14.70 -7.22
C ALA A 198 19.88 14.27 -6.10
N ASN A 199 20.77 15.16 -5.69
CA ASN A 199 21.53 14.99 -4.46
C ASN A 199 20.64 15.32 -3.25
N VAL A 200 20.17 14.29 -2.55
CA VAL A 200 19.29 14.46 -1.38
C VAL A 200 20.10 14.42 -0.08
N VAL A 201 20.04 15.50 0.69
CA VAL A 201 20.78 15.67 1.94
C VAL A 201 19.82 15.82 3.11
N ALA A 202 19.93 14.92 4.09
CA ALA A 202 19.20 15.00 5.35
C ALA A 202 20.03 15.78 6.38
N VAL A 203 19.46 16.83 6.97
CA VAL A 203 20.16 17.73 7.90
C VAL A 203 19.41 17.81 9.23
N ASP A 204 20.10 17.52 10.32
CA ASP A 204 19.61 17.75 11.68
C ASP A 204 20.74 18.34 12.53
N ARG A 205 20.39 19.00 13.64
CA ARG A 205 21.35 19.60 14.56
C ARG A 205 22.07 18.56 15.41
N VAL A 206 21.48 17.38 15.57
CA VAL A 206 22.02 16.30 16.41
C VAL A 206 21.96 14.98 15.66
N VAL A 207 22.94 14.11 15.93
CA VAL A 207 22.89 12.73 15.46
C VAL A 207 21.79 11.99 16.22
N ARG A 208 20.78 11.50 15.49
CA ARG A 208 19.63 10.79 16.08
C ARG A 208 19.76 9.29 15.81
N PRO A 209 19.71 8.44 16.84
CA PRO A 209 19.68 6.98 16.65
C PRO A 209 18.54 6.49 15.74
N ALA A 210 17.41 7.23 15.71
CA ALA A 210 16.30 6.97 14.81
C ALA A 210 16.70 7.05 13.34
N PHE A 211 17.55 8.01 12.96
CA PHE A 211 18.04 8.12 11.58
C PHE A 211 18.77 6.84 11.15
N GLU A 212 19.70 6.38 11.98
CA GLU A 212 20.47 5.16 11.71
C GLU A 212 19.58 3.92 11.62
N ALA A 213 18.56 3.81 12.48
CA ALA A 213 17.59 2.72 12.41
C ALA A 213 16.81 2.70 11.10
N HIS A 214 16.28 3.85 10.68
CA HIS A 214 15.57 3.99 9.41
C HIS A 214 16.50 3.71 8.23
N ALA A 215 17.73 4.22 8.26
CA ALA A 215 18.72 4.03 7.19
C ALA A 215 19.12 2.55 7.04
N ARG A 216 19.33 1.83 8.15
CA ARG A 216 19.59 0.38 8.12
C ARG A 216 18.40 -0.39 7.56
N ALA A 217 17.18 -0.07 8.00
CA ALA A 217 15.97 -0.73 7.52
C ALA A 217 15.77 -0.52 6.01
N TRP A 218 16.02 0.69 5.53
CA TRP A 218 15.98 1.04 4.11
C TRP A 218 17.04 0.30 3.29
N ARG A 219 18.29 0.29 3.76
CA ARG A 219 19.39 -0.43 3.10
C ARG A 219 19.10 -1.92 2.97
N ARG A 220 18.53 -2.53 4.01
CA ARG A 220 18.10 -3.93 3.98
C ARG A 220 17.00 -4.14 2.94
N ALA A 221 16.01 -3.26 2.88
CA ALA A 221 14.97 -3.32 1.86
C ALA A 221 15.54 -3.21 0.43
N CYS A 222 16.55 -2.36 0.20
CA CYS A 222 17.22 -2.27 -1.09
C CYS A 222 17.95 -3.58 -1.45
N GLN A 223 18.62 -4.20 -0.49
CA GLN A 223 19.34 -5.46 -0.70
C GLN A 223 18.38 -6.62 -1.02
N ASP A 224 17.26 -6.70 -0.31
CA ASP A 224 16.23 -7.72 -0.54
C ASP A 224 15.56 -7.53 -1.92
N PHE A 225 15.32 -6.27 -2.30
CA PHE A 225 14.78 -5.92 -3.61
C PHE A 225 15.74 -6.32 -4.75
N ALA A 226 17.02 -5.95 -4.65
CA ALA A 226 18.03 -6.29 -5.67
C ALA A 226 18.23 -7.80 -5.85
N ARG A 227 18.15 -8.58 -4.76
CA ARG A 227 18.23 -10.05 -4.84
C ARG A 227 17.05 -10.64 -5.60
N THR A 228 15.85 -10.13 -5.35
CA THR A 228 14.63 -10.62 -6.00
C THR A 228 14.69 -10.39 -7.52
N GLU A 229 15.11 -9.19 -7.94
CA GLU A 229 15.30 -8.84 -9.36
C GLU A 229 16.34 -9.74 -10.06
N SER A 230 17.46 -10.04 -9.36
CA SER A 230 18.50 -10.91 -9.92
C SER A 230 18.07 -12.36 -10.10
N VAL A 231 17.19 -12.87 -9.23
CA VAL A 231 16.65 -14.23 -9.35
C VAL A 231 15.66 -14.32 -10.51
N SER A 232 14.82 -13.29 -10.72
CA SER A 232 13.89 -13.27 -11.86
C SER A 232 14.59 -13.19 -13.22
N ALA A 233 15.75 -12.55 -13.30
CA ALA A 233 16.51 -12.43 -14.55
C ALA A 233 17.25 -13.72 -14.94
N GLY A 234 17.56 -14.60 -13.99
CA GLY A 234 18.33 -15.83 -14.22
C GLY A 234 17.52 -17.08 -14.58
N VAL A 235 16.19 -16.99 -14.64
CA VAL A 235 15.31 -18.14 -14.93
C VAL A 235 15.02 -18.31 -16.43
N ASP A 236 15.34 -17.32 -17.27
CA ASP A 236 15.07 -17.34 -18.72
C ASP A 236 16.16 -18.02 -19.58
N GLU A 237 17.31 -18.41 -19.01
CA GLU A 237 18.45 -18.95 -19.80
C GLU A 237 18.52 -20.49 -19.88
N ASN A 238 17.51 -21.23 -19.38
CA ASN A 238 17.55 -22.71 -19.36
C ASN A 238 16.31 -23.41 -19.93
N ALA A 239 15.52 -22.73 -20.77
CA ALA A 239 14.42 -23.34 -21.52
C ALA A 239 14.87 -23.65 -22.96
N ASP A 240 15.93 -24.43 -23.12
CA ASP A 240 16.33 -24.92 -24.45
C ASP A 240 16.97 -26.32 -24.33
N SER A 241 16.12 -27.34 -24.15
CA SER A 241 16.47 -28.72 -24.52
C SER A 241 15.23 -29.62 -24.59
N HIS A 242 14.89 -30.01 -25.82
CA HIS A 242 14.11 -31.19 -26.24
C HIS A 242 12.59 -31.14 -25.93
N ASP A 243 11.69 -31.51 -26.83
CA ASP A 243 11.71 -32.68 -27.72
C ASP A 243 10.70 -32.47 -28.87
N GLU A 244 11.12 -32.67 -30.12
CA GLU A 244 10.24 -32.63 -31.29
C GLU A 244 9.47 -33.96 -31.39
N GLY A 245 8.26 -33.99 -30.82
CA GLY A 245 7.29 -35.04 -31.08
C GLY A 245 6.36 -34.63 -32.20
N GLU A 246 6.56 -35.18 -33.40
CA GLU A 246 5.57 -35.24 -34.47
C GLU A 246 4.24 -35.76 -33.92
N ILE A 247 3.18 -34.96 -34.02
CA ILE A 247 1.79 -35.41 -33.89
C ILE A 247 1.13 -35.10 -35.22
N ASP A 248 1.12 -36.13 -36.09
CA ASP A 248 0.14 -36.27 -37.15
C ASP A 248 -1.20 -36.62 -36.49
N ASP A 249 -2.17 -35.73 -36.54
CA ASP A 249 -3.57 -36.09 -36.35
C ASP A 249 -4.42 -35.28 -37.35
N GLU A 250 -4.89 -36.01 -38.36
CA GLU A 250 -6.04 -35.67 -39.20
C GLU A 250 -7.23 -35.30 -38.30
N ILE A 251 -7.74 -34.08 -38.44
CA ILE A 251 -9.09 -33.73 -37.98
C ILE A 251 -9.84 -33.11 -39.17
N ASP A 252 -10.53 -34.01 -39.85
CA ASP A 252 -11.71 -33.81 -40.66
C ASP A 252 -12.91 -33.47 -39.78
N GLY A 253 -13.54 -32.32 -40.04
CA GLY A 253 -14.73 -31.90 -39.29
C GLY A 253 -15.31 -30.59 -39.81
N GLU A 254 -16.17 -30.71 -40.83
CA GLU A 254 -17.16 -29.71 -41.22
C GLU A 254 -17.93 -29.19 -39.99
N ILE A 255 -17.97 -27.86 -39.83
CA ILE A 255 -19.02 -27.18 -39.07
C ILE A 255 -19.48 -25.97 -39.86
N ASP A 256 -20.48 -26.23 -40.68
CA ASP A 256 -21.45 -25.34 -41.28
C ASP A 256 -22.46 -24.89 -40.21
N GLY A 257 -22.64 -23.57 -40.11
CA GLY A 257 -23.52 -22.96 -39.12
C GLY A 257 -23.64 -21.45 -39.32
N GLU A 258 -24.30 -21.05 -40.40
CA GLU A 258 -24.90 -19.72 -40.54
C GLU A 258 -25.87 -19.48 -39.38
N VAL A 259 -25.69 -18.37 -38.65
CA VAL A 259 -26.68 -17.86 -37.71
C VAL A 259 -26.97 -16.42 -38.10
N ASP A 260 -28.01 -16.28 -38.91
CA ASP A 260 -28.62 -15.02 -39.28
C ASP A 260 -29.64 -14.68 -38.19
N GLY A 261 -29.39 -13.61 -37.44
CA GLY A 261 -30.28 -13.12 -36.39
C GLY A 261 -30.50 -11.63 -36.53
N GLU A 262 -31.36 -11.23 -37.49
CA GLU A 262 -32.06 -9.96 -37.46
C GLU A 262 -32.90 -9.86 -36.18
N ILE A 263 -32.77 -8.76 -35.45
CA ILE A 263 -33.72 -8.35 -34.41
C ILE A 263 -34.12 -6.91 -34.72
N ASP A 264 -35.32 -6.77 -35.28
CA ASP A 264 -36.08 -5.52 -35.41
C ASP A 264 -37.22 -5.50 -34.36
N GLY A 265 -37.47 -4.31 -33.78
CA GLY A 265 -38.68 -3.90 -33.03
C GLY A 265 -38.80 -4.41 -31.58
N GLU A 266 -39.21 -3.64 -30.57
CA GLU A 266 -39.91 -2.35 -30.42
C GLU A 266 -39.36 -1.57 -29.22
#